data_AF-A0A1G0CBM7-F1
#
_entry.id   AF-A0A1G0CBM7-F1
#
_cell.length_a   1.000
_cell.length_b   1.000
_cell.length_c   1.000
_cell.angle_alpha   90.00
_cell.angle_beta   90.00
_cell.angle_gamma   90.00
#
_symmetry.space_group_name_H-M   'P 1'
#
loop_
_entity.id
_entity.type
_entity.pdbx_description
1 polymer ?
#
loop_
_entity_poly.entity_id
_entity_poly.type
_entity_poly.pdbx_seq_one_letter_code
_entity_poly.pdbx_strand_id
1 'polypeptide(L)'
;MLLGFLVLMLGMVFLFTVWIPYLVKLVAVLFAFSIFGLVLWVKWVDSLPGAVSGGFHLVGWEVAVAYVIIIGWILHLQLKKVKRIWLILPSLALIGWWMGQRYMVLQSEEWVVFNSNQFIAAVKHNNTLIGVYDCKWNGSWKTPRELEAYARFTGCEMKIYPLEHDKTQVNLNGTNWQFNKEKEGVMIRADDANWFYRTDGIPDVKEDRRLMTTRLQQFSNPDLPTKPFIRRL
;
A
#
# COMPACT_ATOMS: atom_id res chain seq x y z
N MET A 1 0.32 16.92 12.46
CA MET A 1 -0.97 17.28 13.09
C MET A 1 -1.25 18.79 13.05
N LEU A 2 -0.29 19.65 13.41
CA LEU A 2 -0.43 21.13 13.33
C LEU A 2 -0.82 21.66 11.93
N LEU A 3 -0.16 21.19 10.87
CA LEU A 3 -0.45 21.62 9.49
C LEU A 3 -1.87 21.25 9.04
N GLY A 4 -2.34 20.05 9.40
CA GLY A 4 -3.72 19.61 9.11
C GLY A 4 -4.76 20.45 9.86
N PHE A 5 -4.50 20.79 11.13
CA PHE A 5 -5.34 21.71 11.89
C PHE A 5 -5.40 23.10 11.24
N LEU A 6 -4.26 23.63 10.79
CA LEU A 6 -4.17 24.94 10.13
C LEU A 6 -4.93 24.98 8.80
N VAL A 7 -4.82 23.92 7.98
CA VAL A 7 -5.63 23.77 6.75
C VAL A 7 -7.11 23.78 7.09
N LEU A 8 -7.54 23.00 8.08
CA LEU A 8 -8.95 22.85 8.43
C LEU A 8 -9.55 24.16 8.99
N MET A 9 -8.78 24.87 9.83
CA MET A 9 -9.13 26.19 10.33
C MET A 9 -9.28 27.21 9.19
N LEU A 10 -8.31 27.30 8.28
CA LEU A 10 -8.36 28.23 7.14
C LEU A 10 -9.51 27.89 6.19
N GLY A 11 -9.79 26.60 5.95
CA GLY A 11 -10.93 26.16 5.15
C GLY A 11 -12.27 26.57 5.78
N MET A 12 -12.37 26.50 7.11
CA MET A 12 -13.56 26.96 7.83
C MET A 12 -13.72 28.49 7.75
N VAL A 13 -12.65 29.26 7.99
CA VAL A 13 -12.65 30.72 7.83
C VAL A 13 -13.00 31.13 6.41
N PHE A 14 -12.49 30.42 5.40
CA PHE A 14 -12.82 30.64 3.99
C PHE A 14 -14.34 30.52 3.72
N LEU A 15 -14.97 29.47 4.24
CA LEU A 15 -16.42 29.26 4.09
C LEU A 15 -17.24 30.37 4.76
N PHE A 16 -16.87 30.80 5.97
CA PHE A 16 -17.60 31.86 6.68
C PHE A 16 -17.41 33.25 6.09
N THR A 17 -16.27 33.49 5.45
CA THR A 17 -15.92 34.81 4.94
C THR A 17 -16.28 35.01 3.48
N VAL A 18 -16.91 34.02 2.83
CA VAL A 18 -17.23 34.00 1.38
C VAL A 18 -17.99 35.25 0.88
N TRP A 19 -18.69 35.94 1.77
CA TRP A 19 -19.50 37.13 1.50
C TRP A 19 -18.68 38.44 1.43
N ILE A 20 -17.43 38.45 1.90
CA ILE A 20 -16.56 39.64 1.95
C ILE A 20 -15.52 39.55 0.81
N PRO A 21 -15.70 40.27 -0.32
CA PRO A 21 -14.99 39.99 -1.58
C PRO A 21 -13.46 40.17 -1.50
N TYR A 22 -12.97 41.09 -0.69
CA TYR A 22 -11.53 41.31 -0.50
C TYR A 22 -10.90 40.30 0.47
N LEU A 23 -11.61 39.97 1.55
CA LEU A 23 -11.13 39.05 2.57
C LEU A 23 -11.05 37.61 2.03
N VAL A 24 -12.04 37.21 1.22
CA VAL A 24 -12.09 35.90 0.54
C VAL A 24 -10.87 35.65 -0.30
N LYS A 25 -10.43 36.64 -1.10
CA LYS A 25 -9.27 36.47 -1.98
C LYS A 25 -8.00 36.21 -1.16
N LEU A 26 -7.81 36.95 -0.07
CA LEU A 26 -6.66 36.77 0.82
C LEU A 26 -6.71 35.41 1.52
N VAL A 27 -7.86 35.04 2.09
CA VAL A 27 -8.05 33.74 2.77
C VAL A 27 -7.91 32.58 1.79
N ALA A 28 -8.40 32.71 0.56
CA ALA A 28 -8.25 31.70 -0.50
C ALA A 28 -6.78 31.44 -0.85
N VAL A 29 -5.99 32.51 -1.01
CA VAL A 29 -4.55 32.39 -1.31
C VAL A 29 -3.82 31.71 -0.16
N LEU A 30 -4.07 32.13 1.08
CA LEU A 30 -3.47 31.51 2.26
C LEU A 30 -3.88 30.04 2.41
N PHE A 31 -5.16 29.72 2.16
CA PHE A 31 -5.67 28.37 2.21
C PHE A 31 -5.05 27.48 1.12
N ALA A 32 -4.95 27.98 -0.11
CA ALA A 32 -4.29 27.26 -1.20
C ALA A 32 -2.81 26.99 -0.90
N PHE A 33 -2.09 27.98 -0.36
CA PHE A 33 -0.69 27.80 0.05
C PHE A 33 -0.56 26.78 1.18
N SER A 34 -1.49 26.78 2.13
CA SER A 34 -1.53 25.82 3.23
C SER A 34 -1.79 24.39 2.74
N ILE A 35 -2.73 24.19 1.82
CA ILE A 35 -2.97 22.89 1.16
C ILE A 35 -1.71 22.45 0.41
N PHE A 36 -1.10 23.35 -0.37
CA PHE A 36 0.11 23.06 -1.12
C PHE A 36 1.25 22.63 -0.19
N GLY A 37 1.48 23.36 0.90
CA GLY A 37 2.44 23.02 1.94
C GLY A 37 2.15 21.67 2.59
N LEU A 38 0.88 21.35 2.88
CA LEU A 38 0.48 20.05 3.41
C LEU A 38 0.79 18.92 2.43
N VAL A 39 0.47 19.09 1.15
CA VAL A 39 0.74 18.08 0.11
C VAL A 39 2.24 17.87 -0.06
N LEU A 40 3.04 18.94 -0.11
CA LEU A 40 4.50 18.84 -0.17
C LEU A 40 5.06 18.14 1.06
N TRP A 41 4.58 18.49 2.25
CA TRP A 41 5.00 17.86 3.49
C TRP A 41 4.69 16.36 3.49
N VAL A 42 3.47 15.97 3.11
CA VAL A 42 3.08 14.56 3.03
C VAL A 42 3.96 13.82 2.01
N LYS A 43 4.15 14.39 0.81
CA LYS A 43 5.04 13.80 -0.21
C LYS A 43 6.48 13.64 0.28
N TRP A 44 6.99 14.64 1.00
CA TRP A 44 8.33 14.59 1.57
C TRP A 44 8.44 13.49 2.62
N VAL A 45 7.49 13.41 3.56
CA VAL A 45 7.42 12.34 4.57
C VAL A 45 7.31 10.97 3.90
N ASP A 46 6.50 10.84 2.86
CA ASP A 46 6.36 9.60 2.08
C ASP A 46 7.61 9.25 1.27
N SER A 47 8.47 10.22 0.95
CA SER A 47 9.73 9.99 0.24
C SER A 47 10.88 9.55 1.15
N LEU A 48 10.72 9.65 2.47
CA LEU A 48 11.77 9.24 3.41
C LEU A 48 11.95 7.72 3.38
N PRO A 49 13.20 7.22 3.29
CA PRO A 49 13.47 5.78 3.35
C PRO A 49 13.03 5.23 4.71
N GLY A 50 12.09 4.28 4.69
CA GLY A 50 11.51 3.71 5.90
C GLY A 50 10.29 4.47 6.46
N ALA A 51 9.62 5.30 5.66
CA ALA A 51 8.27 5.75 5.98
C ALA A 51 7.38 4.54 6.35
N VAL A 52 6.38 4.71 7.21
CA VAL A 52 5.44 3.63 7.61
C VAL A 52 4.76 3.01 6.36
N SER A 53 4.60 3.82 5.30
CA SER A 53 4.13 3.41 3.97
C SER A 53 5.14 2.56 3.17
N GLY A 54 6.42 2.56 3.55
CA GLY A 54 7.53 1.81 2.93
C GLY A 54 7.75 0.40 3.49
N GLY A 55 6.82 -0.11 4.30
CA GLY A 55 6.72 -1.52 4.63
C GLY A 55 7.21 -1.96 6.01
N PHE A 56 7.06 -1.08 7.00
CA PHE A 56 6.97 -1.47 8.40
C PHE A 56 5.51 -1.75 8.75
N HIS A 57 5.16 -3.02 8.94
CA HIS A 57 3.83 -3.41 9.38
C HIS A 57 3.84 -3.66 10.89
N LEU A 58 3.58 -2.60 11.68
CA LEU A 58 3.55 -2.70 13.13
C LEU A 58 2.24 -3.31 13.60
N VAL A 59 2.31 -4.44 14.30
CA VAL A 59 1.15 -5.05 14.95
C VAL A 59 0.78 -4.21 16.17
N GLY A 60 -0.51 -4.15 16.53
CA GLY A 60 -0.99 -3.28 17.63
C GLY A 60 -0.25 -3.45 18.97
N TRP A 61 0.22 -4.66 19.29
CA TRP A 61 1.03 -4.90 20.48
C TRP A 61 2.44 -4.31 20.38
N GLU A 62 3.07 -4.32 19.20
CA GLU A 62 4.40 -3.74 18.96
C GLU A 62 4.35 -2.22 19.17
N VAL A 63 3.25 -1.59 18.75
CA VAL A 63 2.97 -0.18 18.99
C VAL A 63 2.82 0.11 20.48
N ALA A 64 2.07 -0.72 21.21
CA ALA A 64 1.91 -0.57 22.66
C ALA A 64 3.26 -0.68 23.40
N VAL A 65 4.10 -1.66 23.03
CA VAL A 65 5.44 -1.81 23.59
C VAL A 65 6.32 -0.60 23.27
N ALA A 66 6.27 -0.08 22.04
CA ALA A 66 6.99 1.14 21.66
C ALA A 66 6.60 2.34 22.54
N TYR A 67 5.30 2.53 22.79
CA TYR A 67 4.82 3.60 23.67
C TYR A 67 5.31 3.44 25.12
N VAL A 68 5.32 2.21 25.66
CA VAL A 68 5.85 1.94 27.01
C VAL A 68 7.34 2.31 27.08
N ILE A 69 8.12 1.98 26.06
CA ILE A 69 9.55 2.33 25.98
C ILE A 69 9.73 3.85 25.92
N ILE A 70 8.92 4.56 25.11
CA ILE A 70 8.96 6.03 25.00
C ILE A 70 8.63 6.68 26.34
N ILE A 71 7.56 6.24 27.03
CA ILE A 71 7.21 6.73 28.36
C ILE A 71 8.35 6.47 29.35
N GLY A 72 8.96 5.28 29.29
CA GLY A 72 10.13 4.92 30.09
C GLY A 72 11.30 5.89 29.88
N TRP A 73 11.59 6.26 28.62
CA TRP A 73 12.61 7.27 28.29
C TRP A 73 12.27 8.66 28.82
N ILE A 74 11.01 9.09 28.71
CA ILE A 74 10.56 10.38 29.27
C ILE A 74 10.74 10.41 30.79
N LEU A 75 10.34 9.34 31.49
CA LEU A 75 10.49 9.22 32.94
C LEU A 75 11.97 9.16 33.38
N HIS A 76 12.84 8.52 32.59
CA HIS A 76 14.28 8.55 32.83
C HIS A 76 14.84 9.98 32.69
N LEU A 77 14.46 10.70 31.63
CA LEU A 77 14.97 12.05 31.36
C LEU A 77 14.48 13.07 32.38
N GLN A 78 13.20 12.99 32.80
CA GLN A 78 12.61 13.96 33.72
C GLN A 78 12.85 13.64 35.20
N LEU A 79 12.81 12.37 35.58
CA LEU A 79 12.79 11.96 36.99
C LEU A 79 14.01 11.14 37.40
N LYS A 80 14.88 10.72 36.46
CA LYS A 80 16.04 9.81 36.67
C LYS A 80 15.71 8.51 37.43
N LYS A 81 14.43 8.14 37.53
CA LYS A 81 13.97 6.97 38.31
C LYS A 81 14.32 5.63 37.67
N VAL A 82 14.37 5.58 36.34
CA VAL A 82 14.66 4.35 35.59
C VAL A 82 16.15 4.31 35.25
N LYS A 83 16.82 3.16 35.39
CA LYS A 83 18.21 3.02 34.95
C LYS A 83 18.27 2.90 33.42
N ARG A 84 19.15 3.68 32.79
CA ARG A 84 19.30 3.77 31.32
C ARG A 84 19.43 2.40 30.63
N ILE A 85 20.11 1.45 31.25
CA ILE A 85 20.36 0.12 30.67
C ILE A 85 19.07 -0.69 30.45
N TRP A 86 18.07 -0.51 31.32
CA TRP A 86 16.77 -1.17 31.22
C TRP A 86 15.90 -0.61 30.10
N LEU A 87 16.26 0.55 29.53
CA LEU A 87 15.58 1.15 28.39
C LEU A 87 16.32 0.90 27.08
N ILE A 88 17.67 0.92 27.12
CA ILE A 88 18.50 0.66 25.94
C ILE A 88 18.25 -0.75 25.39
N LEU A 89 18.31 -1.77 26.24
CA LEU A 89 18.19 -3.17 25.80
C LEU A 89 16.85 -3.45 25.09
N PRO A 90 15.67 -3.11 25.65
CA PRO A 90 14.40 -3.32 24.94
C PRO A 90 14.23 -2.41 23.72
N SER A 91 14.78 -1.19 23.73
CA SER A 91 14.76 -0.32 22.53
C SER A 91 15.53 -0.96 21.38
N LEU A 92 16.73 -1.49 21.65
CA LEU A 92 17.57 -2.15 20.66
C LEU A 92 16.93 -3.44 20.14
N ALA A 93 16.34 -4.23 21.04
CA ALA A 93 15.65 -5.47 20.69
C ALA A 93 14.43 -5.20 19.78
N LEU A 94 13.65 -4.16 20.08
CA LEU A 94 12.48 -3.80 19.27
C LEU A 94 12.88 -3.32 17.86
N ILE A 95 13.94 -2.50 17.76
CA ILE A 95 14.48 -2.07 16.47
C ILE A 95 15.01 -3.26 15.69
N GLY A 96 15.77 -4.16 16.34
CA GLY A 96 16.28 -5.38 15.72
C GLY A 96 15.16 -6.30 15.22
N TRP A 97 14.07 -6.42 15.99
CA TRP A 97 12.88 -7.16 15.59
C TRP A 97 12.23 -6.58 14.33
N TRP A 98 12.00 -5.26 14.28
CA TRP A 98 11.44 -4.60 13.10
C TRP A 98 12.36 -4.70 11.87
N MET A 99 13.67 -4.60 12.05
CA MET A 99 14.64 -4.83 10.97
C MET A 99 14.61 -6.29 10.49
N GLY A 100 14.45 -7.26 11.39
CA GLY A 100 14.31 -8.67 11.05
C GLY A 100 13.06 -8.96 10.23
N GLN A 101 11.90 -8.46 10.66
CA GLN A 101 10.65 -8.55 9.90
C GLN A 101 10.81 -7.90 8.51
N ARG A 102 11.42 -6.72 8.45
CA ARG A 102 11.70 -6.02 7.20
C ARG A 102 12.59 -6.84 6.28
N TYR A 103 13.64 -7.46 6.81
CA TYR A 103 14.55 -8.32 6.06
C TYR A 103 13.83 -9.54 5.46
N MET A 104 12.95 -10.19 6.23
CA MET A 104 12.15 -11.31 5.72
C MET A 104 11.23 -10.88 4.57
N VAL A 105 10.62 -9.70 4.66
CA VAL A 105 9.77 -9.13 3.60
C VAL A 105 10.59 -8.74 2.38
N LEU A 106 11.85 -8.32 2.53
CA LEU A 106 12.75 -8.01 1.41
C LEU A 106 13.16 -9.28 0.66
N GLN A 107 13.38 -10.39 1.38
CA GLN A 107 13.82 -11.67 0.81
C GLN A 107 12.67 -12.56 0.31
N SER A 108 11.41 -12.27 0.65
CA SER A 108 10.29 -13.12 0.24
C SER A 108 10.04 -13.10 -1.26
N GLU A 109 9.74 -14.26 -1.84
CA GLU A 109 9.20 -14.37 -3.19
C GLU A 109 7.70 -14.56 -3.08
N GLU A 110 6.95 -13.62 -3.64
CA GLU A 110 5.51 -13.55 -3.45
C GLU A 110 4.81 -13.19 -4.75
N TRP A 111 3.77 -13.95 -5.04
CA TRP A 111 2.77 -13.64 -6.04
C TRP A 111 1.56 -13.04 -5.34
N VAL A 112 1.11 -11.88 -5.81
CA VAL A 112 -0.02 -11.14 -5.24
C VAL A 112 -1.01 -10.74 -6.32
N VAL A 113 -2.29 -11.03 -6.10
CA VAL A 113 -3.38 -10.41 -6.87
C VAL A 113 -4.08 -9.39 -5.98
N PHE A 114 -4.07 -8.14 -6.40
CA PHE A 114 -4.65 -7.06 -5.62
C PHE A 114 -6.17 -7.11 -5.69
N ASN A 115 -6.77 -6.71 -4.57
CA ASN A 115 -8.20 -6.56 -4.47
C ASN A 115 -8.62 -5.22 -5.11
N SER A 116 -8.91 -5.25 -6.40
CA SER A 116 -9.38 -4.09 -7.15
C SER A 116 -10.56 -4.48 -8.07
N ASN A 117 -11.25 -3.47 -8.60
CA ASN A 117 -12.26 -3.63 -9.65
C ASN A 117 -11.65 -3.80 -11.05
N GLN A 118 -10.32 -3.82 -11.12
CA GLN A 118 -9.52 -4.06 -12.31
C GLN A 118 -8.53 -5.16 -11.97
N PHE A 119 -8.17 -5.97 -12.96
CA PHE A 119 -7.12 -6.95 -12.76
C PHE A 119 -5.78 -6.25 -12.56
N ILE A 120 -5.18 -6.46 -11.39
CA ILE A 120 -3.84 -5.99 -11.05
C ILE A 120 -3.16 -7.13 -10.30
N ALA A 121 -2.05 -7.63 -10.85
CA ALA A 121 -1.23 -8.67 -10.26
C ALA A 121 0.22 -8.20 -10.14
N ALA A 122 0.91 -8.70 -9.14
CA ALA A 122 2.33 -8.48 -8.92
C ALA A 122 3.03 -9.80 -8.65
N VAL A 123 4.19 -9.98 -9.27
CA VAL A 123 5.09 -11.11 -9.01
C VAL A 123 6.41 -10.55 -8.52
N LYS A 124 6.78 -10.90 -7.30
CA LYS A 124 8.07 -10.52 -6.71
C LYS A 124 9.00 -11.72 -6.77
N HIS A 125 10.13 -11.54 -7.46
CA HIS A 125 11.16 -12.58 -7.58
C HIS A 125 12.54 -11.91 -7.69
N ASN A 126 13.52 -12.36 -6.89
CA ASN A 126 14.91 -11.88 -6.91
C ASN A 126 15.05 -10.34 -7.02
N ASN A 127 14.47 -9.61 -6.05
CA ASN A 127 14.52 -8.15 -5.94
C ASN A 127 13.91 -7.36 -7.12
N THR A 128 13.23 -8.04 -8.04
CA THR A 128 12.48 -7.45 -9.14
C THR A 128 11.00 -7.68 -8.91
N LEU A 129 10.21 -6.62 -9.04
CA LEU A 129 8.75 -6.68 -8.98
C LEU A 129 8.18 -6.54 -10.38
N ILE A 130 7.44 -7.53 -10.85
CA ILE A 130 6.72 -7.47 -12.11
C ILE A 130 5.25 -7.19 -11.84
N GLY A 131 4.78 -6.02 -12.26
CA GLY A 131 3.38 -5.64 -12.22
C GLY A 131 2.70 -5.88 -13.56
N VAL A 132 1.58 -6.60 -13.55
CA VAL A 132 0.69 -6.78 -14.70
C VAL A 132 -0.67 -6.20 -14.36
N TYR A 133 -1.23 -5.39 -15.25
CA TYR A 133 -2.55 -4.79 -15.03
C TYR A 133 -3.34 -4.65 -16.32
N ASP A 134 -4.67 -4.68 -16.20
CA ASP A 134 -5.60 -4.46 -17.32
C ASP A 134 -5.78 -2.95 -17.57
N CYS A 135 -5.37 -2.48 -18.75
CA CYS A 135 -5.53 -1.09 -19.16
C CYS A 135 -7.00 -0.80 -19.49
N LYS A 136 -7.75 -0.18 -18.58
CA LYS A 136 -9.07 0.37 -18.94
C LYS A 136 -8.93 1.56 -19.90
N TRP A 137 -9.93 1.67 -20.79
CA TRP A 137 -10.15 2.54 -21.96
C TRP A 137 -9.67 4.02 -21.92
N ASN A 138 -9.18 4.56 -20.81
CA ASN A 138 -8.82 5.98 -20.67
C ASN A 138 -7.40 6.37 -21.08
N GLY A 139 -6.64 5.49 -21.76
CA GLY A 139 -5.40 5.86 -22.47
C GLY A 139 -4.26 6.45 -21.61
N SER A 140 -4.43 6.54 -20.30
CA SER A 140 -3.38 6.98 -19.40
C SER A 140 -2.60 5.75 -18.94
N TRP A 141 -1.36 5.62 -19.41
CA TRP A 141 -0.33 4.68 -18.97
C TRP A 141 0.10 4.85 -17.50
N LYS A 142 -0.81 5.32 -16.64
CA LYS A 142 -0.52 5.56 -15.23
C LYS A 142 -0.52 4.22 -14.53
N THR A 143 0.64 3.87 -14.00
CA THR A 143 0.84 2.75 -13.08
C THR A 143 -0.24 2.77 -12.01
N PRO A 144 -0.96 1.65 -11.77
CA PRO A 144 -1.88 1.53 -10.66
C PRO A 144 -1.20 1.88 -9.34
N ARG A 145 -1.88 2.66 -8.49
CA ARG A 145 -1.36 3.11 -7.20
C ARG A 145 -1.00 1.94 -6.28
N GLU A 146 -1.73 0.84 -6.41
CA GLU A 146 -1.54 -0.40 -5.66
C GLU A 146 -0.17 -1.03 -5.96
N LEU A 147 0.21 -1.06 -7.25
CA LEU A 147 1.52 -1.56 -7.67
C LEU A 147 2.64 -0.65 -7.17
N GLU A 148 2.47 0.67 -7.29
CA GLU A 148 3.43 1.65 -6.79
C GLU A 148 3.63 1.54 -5.28
N ALA A 149 2.54 1.40 -4.52
CA ALA A 149 2.58 1.17 -3.09
C ALA A 149 3.27 -0.15 -2.75
N TYR A 150 3.00 -1.22 -3.50
CA TYR A 150 3.62 -2.53 -3.25
C TYR A 150 5.10 -2.56 -3.62
N ALA A 151 5.54 -1.87 -4.68
CA ALA A 151 6.97 -1.71 -4.98
C ALA A 151 7.70 -0.94 -3.88
N ARG A 152 7.11 0.15 -3.39
CA ARG A 152 7.67 0.89 -2.24
C ARG A 152 7.72 0.03 -0.98
N PHE A 153 6.64 -0.72 -0.74
CA PHE A 153 6.57 -1.68 0.37
C PHE A 153 7.67 -2.74 0.23
N THR A 154 7.87 -3.32 -0.93
CA THR A 154 8.86 -4.40 -1.13
C THR A 154 10.29 -3.89 -1.32
N GLY A 155 10.48 -2.60 -1.61
CA GLY A 155 11.80 -2.01 -1.90
C GLY A 155 12.42 -2.49 -3.22
N CYS A 156 11.65 -3.16 -4.08
CA CYS A 156 12.13 -3.76 -5.33
C CYS A 156 11.98 -2.82 -6.52
N GLU A 157 12.83 -3.00 -7.54
CA GLU A 157 12.66 -2.31 -8.82
C GLU A 157 11.44 -2.87 -9.56
N MET A 158 10.55 -1.98 -9.98
CA MET A 158 9.31 -2.36 -10.64
C MET A 158 9.45 -2.36 -12.16
N LYS A 159 9.12 -3.48 -12.78
CA LYS A 159 8.88 -3.61 -14.22
C LYS A 159 7.39 -3.79 -14.46
N ILE A 160 6.84 -2.99 -15.35
CA ILE A 160 5.40 -2.98 -15.60
C ILE A 160 5.15 -3.52 -17.00
N TYR A 161 4.26 -4.51 -17.10
CA TYR A 161 3.77 -5.01 -18.37
C TYR A 161 2.26 -4.78 -18.45
N PRO A 162 1.80 -3.85 -19.28
CA PRO A 162 0.38 -3.69 -19.54
C PRO A 162 -0.16 -4.94 -20.22
N LEU A 163 -1.40 -5.33 -19.87
CA LEU A 163 -2.08 -6.42 -20.55
C LEU A 163 -2.55 -5.96 -21.95
N GLU A 164 -1.64 -5.95 -22.91
CA GLU A 164 -1.91 -5.55 -24.29
C GLU A 164 -2.49 -6.71 -25.10
N HIS A 165 -3.62 -6.48 -25.79
CA HIS A 165 -4.19 -7.40 -26.80
C HIS A 165 -4.46 -8.83 -26.29
N ASP A 166 -5.09 -8.93 -25.10
CA ASP A 166 -5.60 -10.17 -24.50
C ASP A 166 -4.57 -11.22 -24.07
N LYS A 167 -3.26 -11.01 -24.29
CA LYS A 167 -2.20 -11.92 -23.82
C LYS A 167 -0.94 -11.18 -23.42
N THR A 168 -0.36 -11.54 -22.28
CA THR A 168 0.96 -11.06 -21.86
C THR A 168 1.75 -12.23 -21.32
N GLN A 169 2.97 -12.39 -21.83
CA GLN A 169 3.90 -13.42 -21.36
C GLN A 169 5.12 -12.73 -20.78
N VAL A 170 5.49 -13.13 -19.56
CA VAL A 170 6.66 -12.61 -18.88
C VAL A 170 7.49 -13.77 -18.38
N ASN A 171 8.73 -13.85 -18.86
CA ASN A 171 9.68 -14.84 -18.37
C ASN A 171 10.39 -14.30 -17.12
N LEU A 172 10.27 -15.05 -16.03
CA LEU A 172 10.88 -14.77 -14.75
C LEU A 172 11.88 -15.89 -14.42
N ASN A 173 13.17 -15.65 -14.70
CA ASN A 173 14.28 -16.54 -14.32
C ASN A 173 14.05 -18.05 -14.58
N GLY A 174 13.32 -18.41 -15.64
CA GLY A 174 13.02 -19.79 -16.01
C GLY A 174 11.54 -20.18 -15.91
N THR A 175 10.72 -19.47 -15.14
CA THR A 175 9.27 -19.67 -15.08
C THR A 175 8.57 -18.75 -16.07
N ASN A 176 7.73 -19.32 -16.95
CA ASN A 176 6.99 -18.55 -17.94
C ASN A 176 5.60 -18.20 -17.40
N TRP A 177 5.40 -16.94 -17.02
CA TRP A 177 4.11 -16.43 -16.58
C TRP A 177 3.29 -15.98 -17.79
N GLN A 178 2.13 -16.58 -17.98
CA GLN A 178 1.20 -16.22 -19.05
C GLN A 178 -0.10 -15.69 -18.46
N PHE A 179 -0.51 -14.51 -18.91
CA PHE A 179 -1.74 -13.85 -18.53
C PHE A 179 -2.60 -13.72 -19.78
N ASN A 180 -3.69 -14.46 -19.85
CA ASN A 180 -4.61 -14.45 -20.99
C ASN A 180 -5.95 -13.88 -20.53
N LYS A 181 -6.41 -12.81 -21.18
CA LYS A 181 -7.74 -12.25 -20.95
C LYS A 181 -8.79 -13.14 -21.59
N GLU A 182 -9.79 -13.51 -20.82
CA GLU A 182 -10.96 -14.27 -21.26
C GLU A 182 -12.23 -13.44 -21.01
N LYS A 183 -13.39 -13.90 -21.50
CA LYS A 183 -14.65 -13.14 -21.41
C LYS A 183 -15.08 -12.84 -19.97
N GLU A 184 -14.77 -13.74 -19.03
CA GLU A 184 -15.22 -13.66 -17.63
C GLU A 184 -14.09 -13.32 -16.65
N GLY A 185 -12.86 -13.16 -17.13
CA GLY A 185 -11.70 -13.04 -16.24
C GLY A 185 -10.36 -13.07 -16.95
N VAL A 186 -9.31 -13.31 -16.17
CA VAL A 186 -7.93 -13.46 -16.64
C VAL A 186 -7.42 -14.83 -16.20
N MET A 187 -7.05 -15.66 -17.16
CA MET A 187 -6.36 -16.92 -16.90
C MET A 187 -4.87 -16.65 -16.71
N ILE A 188 -4.33 -17.16 -15.61
CA ILE A 188 -2.96 -16.96 -15.17
C ILE A 188 -2.31 -18.33 -15.12
N ARG A 189 -1.25 -18.52 -15.89
CA ARG A 189 -0.49 -19.77 -15.91
C ARG A 189 0.95 -19.50 -15.52
N ALA A 190 1.48 -20.31 -14.62
CA ALA A 190 2.90 -20.35 -14.31
C ALA A 190 3.34 -21.81 -14.25
N ASP A 191 4.15 -22.21 -15.22
CA ASP A 191 4.61 -23.60 -15.40
C ASP A 191 3.43 -24.60 -15.36
N ASP A 192 3.27 -25.38 -14.27
CA ASP A 192 2.19 -26.36 -14.09
C ASP A 192 0.96 -25.83 -13.32
N ALA A 193 1.03 -24.63 -12.76
CA ALA A 193 -0.03 -24.04 -11.96
C ALA A 193 -0.93 -23.13 -12.80
N ASN A 194 -2.24 -23.35 -12.71
CA ASN A 194 -3.25 -22.54 -13.39
C ASN A 194 -4.17 -21.89 -12.36
N TRP A 195 -4.35 -20.58 -12.48
CA TRP A 195 -5.31 -19.81 -11.71
C TRP A 195 -6.22 -19.03 -12.66
N PHE A 196 -7.47 -18.85 -12.24
CA PHE A 196 -8.42 -18.01 -12.97
C PHE A 196 -8.84 -16.86 -12.07
N TYR A 197 -8.56 -15.64 -12.50
CA TYR A 197 -9.02 -14.44 -11.83
C TYR A 197 -10.33 -13.97 -12.45
N ARG A 198 -11.43 -14.09 -11.72
CA ARG A 198 -12.77 -13.75 -12.23
C ARG A 198 -13.03 -12.25 -12.13
N THR A 199 -13.34 -11.62 -13.25
CA THR A 199 -13.73 -10.21 -13.30
C THR A 199 -15.24 -10.03 -13.33
N ASP A 200 -15.94 -10.90 -14.05
CA ASP A 200 -17.39 -10.86 -14.28
C ASP A 200 -18.00 -12.29 -14.27
N GLY A 201 -19.32 -12.37 -14.19
CA GLY A 201 -20.06 -13.65 -14.16
C GLY A 201 -20.41 -14.14 -12.75
N ILE A 202 -21.07 -15.29 -12.68
CA ILE A 202 -21.50 -15.91 -11.41
C ILE A 202 -20.33 -16.74 -10.87
N PRO A 203 -19.82 -16.46 -9.66
CA PRO A 203 -18.72 -17.23 -9.08
C PRO A 203 -19.16 -18.67 -8.78
N ASP A 204 -18.32 -19.65 -9.12
CA ASP A 204 -18.55 -21.05 -8.73
C ASP A 204 -18.16 -21.25 -7.26
N VAL A 205 -18.85 -22.15 -6.56
CA VAL A 205 -18.67 -22.45 -5.13
C VAL A 205 -17.26 -22.99 -4.83
N LYS A 206 -16.59 -23.56 -5.84
CA LYS A 206 -15.24 -24.14 -5.73
C LYS A 206 -14.10 -23.15 -5.97
N GLU A 207 -14.39 -21.94 -6.44
CA GLU A 207 -13.36 -20.94 -6.76
C GLU A 207 -12.85 -20.23 -5.49
N ASP A 208 -11.55 -19.97 -5.42
CA ASP A 208 -11.00 -19.16 -4.32
C ASP A 208 -11.48 -17.72 -4.49
N ARG A 209 -12.29 -17.26 -3.52
CA ARG A 209 -12.85 -15.91 -3.49
C ARG A 209 -11.78 -14.82 -3.62
N ARG A 210 -10.54 -15.08 -3.19
CA ARG A 210 -9.44 -14.11 -3.28
C ARG A 210 -8.99 -13.85 -4.73
N LEU A 211 -9.32 -14.75 -5.66
CA LEU A 211 -9.10 -14.63 -7.10
C LEU A 211 -10.32 -14.05 -7.82
N MET A 212 -11.04 -13.15 -7.17
CA MET A 212 -12.18 -12.44 -7.74
C MET A 212 -12.04 -10.94 -7.53
N THR A 213 -12.68 -10.14 -8.38
CA THR A 213 -12.79 -8.68 -8.20
C THR A 213 -13.47 -8.32 -6.89
N THR A 214 -13.16 -7.14 -6.35
CA THR A 214 -13.74 -6.66 -5.09
C THR A 214 -15.27 -6.74 -5.06
N ARG A 215 -15.91 -6.37 -6.18
CA ARG A 215 -17.36 -6.46 -6.36
C ARG A 215 -17.87 -7.88 -6.22
N LEU A 216 -17.22 -8.85 -6.87
CA LEU A 216 -17.62 -10.26 -6.81
C LEU A 216 -17.35 -10.87 -5.44
N GLN A 217 -16.28 -10.49 -4.74
CA GLN A 217 -16.04 -10.93 -3.37
C GLN A 217 -17.17 -10.48 -2.43
N GLN A 218 -17.61 -9.23 -2.56
CA GLN A 218 -18.72 -8.66 -1.78
C GLN A 218 -20.07 -9.26 -2.16
N PHE A 219 -20.28 -9.56 -3.44
CA PHE A 219 -21.51 -10.21 -3.91
C PHE A 219 -21.62 -11.66 -3.42
N SER A 220 -20.52 -12.42 -3.44
CA SER A 220 -20.50 -13.80 -2.98
C SER A 220 -20.76 -13.91 -1.47
N ASN A 221 -20.17 -13.02 -0.66
CA ASN A 221 -20.37 -13.01 0.78
C ASN A 221 -20.14 -11.60 1.36
N PRO A 222 -21.21 -10.82 1.61
CA PRO A 222 -21.11 -9.43 2.04
C PRO A 222 -20.54 -9.26 3.46
N ASP A 223 -20.69 -10.26 4.33
CA ASP A 223 -20.27 -10.19 5.74
C ASP A 223 -18.77 -10.37 5.96
N LEU A 224 -18.05 -10.86 4.94
CA LEU A 224 -16.63 -11.16 5.06
C LEU A 224 -15.78 -10.06 4.41
N PRO A 225 -14.68 -9.62 5.06
CA PRO A 225 -13.81 -8.62 4.49
C PRO A 225 -13.15 -9.14 3.20
N THR A 226 -13.04 -8.26 2.22
CA THR A 226 -12.34 -8.53 0.96
C THR A 226 -10.84 -8.62 1.22
N LYS A 227 -10.18 -9.64 0.69
CA LYS A 227 -8.74 -9.87 0.92
C LYS A 227 -8.01 -10.09 -0.41
N PRO A 228 -6.77 -9.59 -0.56
CA PRO A 228 -5.95 -9.93 -1.71
C PRO A 228 -5.55 -11.41 -1.67
N PHE A 229 -5.26 -11.97 -2.84
CA PHE A 229 -4.63 -13.28 -2.93
C PHE A 229 -3.11 -13.09 -2.79
N ILE A 230 -2.49 -13.82 -1.86
CA ILE A 230 -1.05 -13.81 -1.65
C ILE A 230 -0.59 -15.26 -1.57
N ARG A 231 0.37 -15.63 -2.41
CA ARG A 231 1.02 -16.95 -2.39
C ARG A 231 2.53 -16.75 -2.39
N ARG A 232 3.21 -17.40 -1.45
CA ARG A 232 4.68 -17.48 -1.46
C ARG A 232 5.11 -18.49 -2.53
N LEU A 233 6.08 -18.10 -3.34
CA LEU A 233 6.69 -18.93 -4.37
C LEU A 233 7.81 -19.78 -3.75
#